data_AF-A0A5C1QIG0-F1
#
_entry.id   AF-A0A5C1QIG0-F1
#
_cell.length_a   1.000
_cell.length_b   1.000
_cell.length_c   1.000
_cell.angle_alpha   90.00
_cell.angle_beta   90.00
_cell.angle_gamma   90.00
#
_symmetry.space_group_name_H-M   'P 1'
#
loop_
_entity.id
_entity.type
_entity.pdbx_description
1 polymer ?
#
loop_
_entity_poly.entity_id
_entity_poly.type
_entity_poly.pdbx_seq_one_letter_code
_entity_poly.pdbx_strand_id
1 'polypeptide(L)'
;MYSGDRLNKNNISIDHYLPWSFTAHNREWNLIPTSKEVNSSKSNKLPDRRYYSQFLKIQHIALNEYHEINKGDKYIENYHIDLNIAKSNLTLDNLEAKYNRIYKPLFSMAKNQGFETGWVYNG
;
A
#
# COMPACT_ATOMS: atom_id res chain seq x y z
N MET A 1 -8.63 6.28 3.17
CA MET A 1 -7.83 5.37 4.03
C MET A 1 -7.35 6.09 5.27
N TYR A 2 -6.36 6.99 5.16
CA TYR A 2 -5.75 7.63 6.33
C TYR A 2 -6.66 8.64 7.01
N SER A 3 -7.24 9.59 6.26
CA SER A 3 -8.19 10.58 6.81
C SER A 3 -9.63 10.07 6.87
N GLY A 4 -9.96 9.07 6.04
CA GLY A 4 -11.34 8.58 5.89
C GLY A 4 -12.18 9.39 4.89
N ASP A 5 -11.67 10.54 4.41
CA ASP A 5 -12.41 11.41 3.51
C ASP A 5 -12.55 10.85 2.09
N ARG A 6 -13.58 11.32 1.40
CA ARG A 6 -13.75 11.07 -0.03
C ARG A 6 -12.71 11.85 -0.83
N LEU A 7 -12.04 11.15 -1.75
CA LEU A 7 -11.05 11.76 -2.63
C LEU A 7 -11.73 12.64 -3.69
N ASN A 8 -11.22 13.85 -3.86
CA ASN A 8 -11.58 14.74 -4.94
C ASN A 8 -10.57 14.56 -6.09
N LYS A 9 -11.06 14.47 -7.34
CA LYS A 9 -10.20 14.35 -8.54
C LYS A 9 -9.16 15.47 -8.66
N ASN A 10 -9.45 16.66 -8.14
CA ASN A 10 -8.55 17.82 -8.18
C ASN A 10 -7.46 17.78 -7.10
N ASN A 11 -7.60 16.93 -6.06
CA ASN A 11 -6.68 16.85 -4.93
C ASN A 11 -6.17 15.42 -4.67
N ILE A 12 -6.26 14.53 -5.67
CA ILE A 12 -5.73 13.18 -5.53
C ILE A 12 -4.20 13.18 -5.64
N SER A 13 -3.58 12.31 -4.87
CA SER A 13 -2.15 11.99 -4.86
C SER A 13 -1.98 10.49 -4.65
N ILE A 14 -0.77 10.00 -4.87
CA ILE A 14 -0.39 8.61 -4.61
C ILE A 14 0.64 8.63 -3.49
N ASP A 15 0.36 7.88 -2.42
CA ASP A 15 1.29 7.63 -1.32
C ASP A 15 1.96 6.26 -1.50
N HIS A 16 3.20 6.17 -1.03
CA HIS A 16 3.91 4.92 -0.83
C HIS A 16 3.73 4.48 0.63
N TYR A 17 3.02 3.38 0.87
CA TYR A 17 2.68 2.93 2.22
C TYR A 17 3.95 2.72 3.08
N LEU A 18 4.93 2.01 2.53
CA LEU A 18 6.33 2.08 2.96
C LEU A 18 7.03 3.22 2.21
N PRO A 19 7.81 4.09 2.87
CA PRO A 19 8.43 5.26 2.25
C PRO A 19 9.23 4.93 0.99
N TRP A 20 9.05 5.71 -0.09
CA TRP A 20 9.84 5.54 -1.32
C TRP A 20 11.33 5.70 -1.09
N SER A 21 11.73 6.63 -0.20
CA SER A 21 13.13 6.81 0.20
C SER A 21 13.74 5.60 0.89
N PHE A 22 12.92 4.64 1.34
CA PHE A 22 13.35 3.33 1.83
C PHE A 22 13.33 2.26 0.73
N THR A 23 12.22 2.14 -0.02
CA THR A 23 12.06 1.03 -0.99
C THR A 23 12.75 1.29 -2.34
N ALA A 24 13.02 2.54 -2.68
CA ALA A 24 13.65 2.99 -3.92
C ALA A 24 12.95 2.51 -5.22
N HIS A 25 11.64 2.21 -5.15
CA HIS A 25 10.89 1.67 -6.28
C HIS A 25 9.40 2.06 -6.24
N ASN A 26 8.73 1.99 -7.39
CA ASN A 26 7.31 2.30 -7.56
C ASN A 26 6.48 1.02 -7.80
N ARG A 27 6.61 0.04 -6.91
CA ARG A 27 5.82 -1.19 -6.98
C ARG A 27 4.38 -0.94 -6.56
N GLU A 28 3.42 -1.37 -7.36
CA GLU A 28 1.98 -1.08 -7.19
C GLU A 28 1.44 -1.60 -5.86
N TRP A 29 1.95 -2.74 -5.38
CA TRP A 29 1.58 -3.30 -4.09
C TRP A 29 1.90 -2.36 -2.90
N ASN A 30 2.75 -1.35 -3.11
CA ASN A 30 3.09 -0.35 -2.10
C ASN A 30 2.38 0.99 -2.32
N LEU A 31 1.61 1.16 -3.40
CA LEU A 31 0.97 2.42 -3.76
C LEU A 31 -0.48 2.47 -3.32
N ILE A 32 -0.93 3.62 -2.80
CA ILE A 32 -2.34 3.86 -2.47
C ILE A 32 -2.77 5.28 -2.84
N PRO A 33 -4.03 5.46 -3.28
CA PRO A 33 -4.58 6.79 -3.52
C PRO A 33 -4.88 7.50 -2.19
N THR A 34 -4.51 8.77 -2.11
CA THR A 34 -4.76 9.64 -0.96
C THR A 34 -4.93 11.11 -1.42
N SER A 35 -5.15 12.05 -0.50
CA SER A 35 -5.09 13.48 -0.83
C SER A 35 -3.66 14.03 -0.75
N LYS A 36 -3.37 15.14 -1.44
CA LYS A 36 -2.03 15.77 -1.38
C LYS A 36 -1.62 16.17 0.03
N GLU A 37 -2.56 16.70 0.80
CA GLU A 37 -2.37 17.12 2.19
C GLU A 37 -1.97 15.93 3.09
N VAL A 38 -2.73 14.85 3.01
CA VAL A 38 -2.45 13.62 3.77
C VAL A 38 -1.10 13.03 3.35
N ASN A 39 -0.79 13.00 2.05
CA ASN A 39 0.49 12.51 1.54
C ASN A 39 1.66 13.34 2.09
N SER A 40 1.53 14.67 2.04
CA SER A 40 2.54 15.60 2.58
C SER A 40 2.74 15.43 4.09
N SER A 41 1.64 15.27 4.84
CA SER A 41 1.66 15.03 6.30
C SER A 41 2.37 13.72 6.66
N LYS A 42 2.16 12.66 5.88
CA LYS A 42 2.85 11.39 6.06
C LYS A 42 4.33 11.49 5.70
N SER A 43 4.66 12.14 4.58
CA SER A 43 6.03 12.26 4.09
C SER A 43 6.72 10.90 4.06
N ASN A 44 7.92 10.79 4.64
CA ASN A 44 8.69 9.56 4.76
C ASN A 44 8.38 8.73 6.01
N LYS A 45 7.28 8.98 6.73
CA LYS A 45 6.97 8.25 7.97
C LYS A 45 6.28 6.92 7.68
N LEU A 46 6.51 5.94 8.55
CA LEU A 46 5.80 4.66 8.55
C LEU A 46 4.44 4.82 9.23
N PRO A 47 3.32 4.47 8.55
CA PRO A 47 1.98 4.55 9.13
C PRO A 47 1.84 3.72 10.40
N ASP A 48 0.99 4.18 11.31
CA ASP A 48 0.55 3.37 12.45
C ASP A 48 -0.15 2.08 11.98
N ARG A 49 0.00 1.02 12.77
CA ARG A 49 -0.56 -0.31 12.48
C ARG A 49 -2.07 -0.28 12.26
N ARG A 50 -2.79 0.69 12.84
CA ARG A 50 -4.24 0.86 12.63
C ARG A 50 -4.64 0.95 11.16
N TYR A 51 -3.75 1.45 10.30
CA TYR A 51 -4.05 1.60 8.87
C TYR A 51 -3.83 0.32 8.07
N TYR A 52 -3.14 -0.68 8.62
CA TYR A 52 -2.73 -1.87 7.87
C TYR A 52 -3.90 -2.69 7.34
N SER A 53 -4.96 -2.87 8.15
CA SER A 53 -6.15 -3.60 7.69
C SER A 53 -6.84 -2.88 6.52
N GLN A 54 -6.96 -1.55 6.57
CA GLN A 54 -7.58 -0.78 5.50
C GLN A 54 -6.69 -0.72 4.24
N PHE A 55 -5.37 -0.67 4.43
CA PHE A 55 -4.40 -0.82 3.35
C PHE A 55 -4.63 -2.13 2.58
N LEU A 56 -4.64 -3.26 3.29
CA LEU A 56 -4.84 -4.57 2.67
C LEU A 56 -6.19 -4.69 1.95
N LYS A 57 -7.26 -4.13 2.51
CA LYS A 57 -8.57 -4.09 1.84
C LYS A 57 -8.53 -3.33 0.52
N ILE A 58 -7.82 -2.21 0.46
CA ILE A 58 -7.67 -1.44 -0.80
C ILE A 58 -6.88 -2.24 -1.82
N GLN A 59 -5.79 -2.89 -1.41
CA GLN A 59 -4.99 -3.76 -2.29
C GLN A 59 -5.80 -4.95 -2.80
N HIS A 60 -6.64 -5.54 -1.94
CA HIS A 60 -7.54 -6.63 -2.31
C HIS A 60 -8.58 -6.21 -3.34
N ILE A 61 -9.25 -5.06 -3.13
CA ILE A 61 -10.20 -4.50 -4.09
C ILE A 61 -9.50 -4.24 -5.43
N ALA A 62 -8.33 -3.59 -5.41
CA ALA A 62 -7.58 -3.30 -6.63
C ALA A 62 -7.25 -4.57 -7.44
N LEU A 63 -6.73 -5.61 -6.78
CA LEU A 63 -6.42 -6.89 -7.44
C LEU A 63 -7.65 -7.56 -8.07
N ASN A 64 -8.77 -7.59 -7.36
CA ASN A 64 -10.01 -8.16 -7.90
C ASN A 64 -10.50 -7.36 -9.10
N GLU A 65 -10.50 -6.02 -9.02
CA GLU A 65 -10.89 -5.16 -10.13
C GLU A 65 -9.99 -5.38 -11.36
N TYR A 66 -8.66 -5.50 -11.18
CA TYR A 66 -7.74 -5.79 -12.29
C TYR A 66 -8.03 -7.14 -12.96
N HIS A 67 -8.42 -8.16 -12.19
CA HIS A 67 -8.83 -9.45 -12.71
C HIS A 67 -10.13 -9.36 -13.52
N GLU A 68 -11.16 -8.73 -12.98
CA GLU A 68 -12.48 -8.63 -13.62
C GLU A 68 -12.43 -7.89 -14.96
N ILE A 69 -11.69 -6.78 -15.04
CA ILE A 69 -11.62 -5.96 -16.26
C ILE A 69 -10.60 -6.46 -17.28
N ASN A 70 -9.95 -7.62 -17.03
CA ASN A 70 -8.86 -8.19 -17.82
C ASN A 70 -7.79 -7.15 -18.20
N LYS A 71 -7.58 -6.12 -17.36
CA LYS A 71 -6.52 -5.13 -17.59
C LYS A 71 -5.21 -5.75 -17.14
N GLY A 72 -4.67 -6.55 -18.06
CA GLY A 72 -3.27 -6.86 -18.33
C GLY A 72 -2.37 -7.19 -17.13
N ASP A 73 -1.70 -8.33 -17.23
CA ASP A 73 -0.58 -8.75 -16.38
C ASP A 73 0.35 -7.61 -15.94
N LYS A 74 0.59 -6.63 -16.82
CA LYS A 74 1.46 -5.48 -16.55
C LYS A 74 1.13 -4.66 -15.29
N TYR A 75 -0.14 -4.54 -14.89
CA TYR A 75 -0.51 -3.74 -13.71
C TYR A 75 -0.44 -4.53 -12.39
N ILE A 76 -0.37 -5.87 -12.51
CA ILE A 76 -0.27 -6.79 -11.37
C ILE A 76 1.06 -7.54 -11.36
N GLU A 77 1.95 -7.28 -12.33
CA GLU A 77 3.24 -7.96 -12.52
C GLU A 77 4.09 -7.92 -11.25
N ASN A 78 4.15 -6.75 -10.61
CA ASN A 78 4.90 -6.59 -9.37
C ASN A 78 4.28 -7.33 -8.18
N TYR A 79 2.97 -7.58 -8.18
CA TYR A 79 2.34 -8.48 -7.21
C TYR A 79 2.70 -9.95 -7.48
N HIS A 80 2.80 -10.34 -8.75
CA HIS A 80 3.28 -11.68 -9.12
C HIS A 80 4.74 -11.88 -8.70
N ILE A 81 5.62 -10.93 -9.05
CA ILE A 81 7.06 -11.03 -8.79
C ILE A 81 7.37 -10.96 -7.29
N ASP A 82 6.85 -9.96 -6.59
CA ASP A 82 7.29 -9.67 -5.22
C ASP A 82 6.45 -10.41 -4.16
N LEU A 83 5.15 -10.65 -4.43
CA LEU A 83 4.21 -11.27 -3.48
C LEU A 83 3.83 -12.72 -3.85
N ASN A 84 4.27 -13.21 -5.01
CA ASN A 84 3.88 -14.51 -5.55
C ASN A 84 2.35 -14.68 -5.57
N ILE A 85 1.64 -13.60 -5.90
CA ILE A 85 0.19 -13.62 -6.09
C ILE A 85 -0.09 -14.29 -7.44
N ALA A 86 -1.18 -15.06 -7.57
CA ALA A 86 -1.59 -15.66 -8.85
C ALA A 86 -2.86 -14.97 -9.36
N LYS A 87 -3.22 -15.21 -10.62
CA LYS A 87 -4.38 -14.56 -11.28
C LYS A 87 -5.77 -14.98 -10.76
N SER A 88 -5.87 -15.81 -9.71
CA SER A 88 -7.12 -16.43 -9.27
C SER A 88 -7.52 -16.01 -7.85
N ASN A 89 -8.85 -15.95 -7.63
CA ASN A 89 -9.60 -15.71 -6.38
C ASN A 89 -8.75 -15.67 -5.10
N LEU A 90 -8.12 -14.53 -4.83
CA LEU A 90 -7.47 -14.27 -3.56
C LEU A 90 -8.52 -13.90 -2.53
N THR A 91 -8.60 -14.65 -1.44
CA THR A 91 -9.29 -14.17 -0.24
C THR A 91 -8.43 -13.10 0.45
N LEU A 92 -9.07 -12.24 1.25
CA LEU A 92 -8.33 -11.23 2.02
C LEU A 92 -7.30 -11.88 2.96
N ASP A 93 -7.64 -13.01 3.58
CA ASP A 93 -6.74 -13.74 4.47
C ASP A 93 -5.50 -14.28 3.75
N ASN A 94 -5.68 -14.86 2.55
CA ASN A 94 -4.58 -15.34 1.73
C ASN A 94 -3.69 -14.18 1.25
N LEU A 95 -4.30 -13.02 0.94
CA LEU A 95 -3.57 -11.81 0.57
C LEU A 95 -2.74 -11.28 1.75
N GLU A 96 -3.35 -11.18 2.92
CA GLU A 96 -2.67 -10.73 4.15
C GLU A 96 -1.49 -11.64 4.48
N ALA A 97 -1.64 -12.96 4.37
CA ALA A 97 -0.55 -13.91 4.58
C ALA A 97 0.63 -13.67 3.63
N LYS A 98 0.37 -13.37 2.35
CA LYS A 98 1.41 -13.04 1.35
C LYS A 98 2.07 -11.69 1.66
N TYR A 99 1.28 -10.65 1.93
CA TYR A 99 1.79 -9.33 2.28
C TYR A 99 2.65 -9.37 3.54
N ASN A 100 2.24 -10.09 4.57
CA ASN A 100 2.98 -10.18 5.83
C ASN A 100 4.39 -10.77 5.66
N ARG A 101 4.64 -11.58 4.63
CA ARG A 101 5.98 -12.13 4.33
C ARG A 101 6.96 -11.07 3.86
N ILE A 102 6.50 -10.02 3.19
CA ILE A 102 7.36 -8.91 2.75
C ILE A 102 7.25 -7.69 3.68
N TYR A 103 6.04 -7.37 4.15
CA TYR A 103 5.77 -6.15 4.89
C TYR A 103 6.46 -6.15 6.25
N LYS A 104 6.35 -7.22 7.03
CA LYS A 104 6.96 -7.31 8.37
C LYS A 104 8.48 -7.11 8.35
N PRO A 105 9.26 -7.83 7.51
CA PRO A 105 10.70 -7.59 7.45
C PRO A 105 11.03 -6.20 6.91
N LEU A 106 10.36 -5.72 5.86
CA LEU A 106 10.62 -4.39 5.29
C LEU A 106 10.31 -3.26 6.29
N PHE A 107 9.19 -3.34 7.00
CA PHE A 107 8.84 -2.38 8.05
C PHE A 107 9.87 -2.38 9.18
N SER A 108 10.33 -3.57 9.59
CA SER A 108 11.37 -3.70 10.63
C SER A 108 12.70 -3.11 10.17
N MET A 109 13.09 -3.35 8.91
CA MET A 109 14.29 -2.77 8.31
C MET A 109 14.23 -1.25 8.24
N ALA A 110 13.13 -0.68 7.73
CA ALA A 110 12.92 0.76 7.66
C ALA A 110 13.00 1.39 9.06
N LYS A 111 12.32 0.80 10.06
CA LYS A 111 12.40 1.23 11.45
C LYS A 111 13.86 1.23 11.96
N ASN A 112 14.59 0.15 11.72
CA ASN A 112 16.00 0.02 12.16
C ASN A 112 16.94 1.01 11.44
N GLN A 113 16.58 1.47 10.25
CA GLN A 113 17.30 2.51 9.50
C GLN A 113 16.94 3.94 9.96
N GLY A 114 16.08 4.10 10.97
CA GLY A 114 15.76 5.41 11.57
C GLY A 114 14.52 6.09 11.00
N PHE A 115 13.71 5.41 10.18
CA PHE A 115 12.44 5.95 9.72
C PHE A 115 11.45 6.07 10.90
N GLU A 116 10.83 7.25 11.06
CA GLU A 116 9.84 7.51 12.11
C GLU A 116 8.62 6.59 11.93
N THR A 117 8.17 6.00 13.04
CA THR A 117 7.05 5.04 13.07
C THR A 117 5.83 5.59 13.80
N GLY A 118 4.66 5.02 13.52
CA GLY A 118 3.45 5.33 14.28
C GLY A 118 2.78 6.62 13.81
N TRP A 119 2.99 7.00 12.55
CA TRP A 119 2.33 8.15 11.99
C TRP A 119 0.82 7.95 11.95
N VAL A 120 0.10 8.94 12.49
CA VAL A 120 -1.36 9.05 12.47
C VAL A 120 -1.71 10.41 11.87
N TYR A 121 -2.65 10.42 10.94
CA TYR A 121 -3.17 11.67 10.38
C TYR A 121 -4.04 12.38 11.42
N ASN A 122 -3.74 13.65 11.71
CA ASN A 122 -4.42 14.42 12.77
C ASN A 122 -5.33 15.55 12.26
N GLY A 123 -5.40 15.80 10.95
CA GLY A 123 -6.13 16.93 10.38
C GLY A 123 -5.41 18.25 10.55
#